data_AF-A0A958DJB5-F1
#
_entry.id   AF-A0A958DJB5-F1
#
_cell.length_a   1.000
_cell.length_b   1.000
_cell.length_c   1.000
_cell.angle_alpha   90.00
_cell.angle_beta   90.00
_cell.angle_gamma   90.00
#
_symmetry.space_group_name_H-M   'P 1'
#
loop_
_entity.id
_entity.type
_entity.pdbx_description
1 polymer ?
#
loop_
_entity_poly.entity_id
_entity_poly.type
_entity_poly.pdbx_seq_one_letter_code
_entity_poly.pdbx_strand_id
1 'polypeptide(L)' 'MFVGGPPGDGKQWLSWIHIADAVALIRYLLETPDLHGRFNLTSPHPVQMAEFTRQLGKVLKRPSWLPV' A
#
# COMPACT_ATOMS: atom_id res chain seq x y z
N MET A 1 7.30 1.18 25.42
CA MET A 1 6.64 0.07 24.69
C MET A 1 5.79 0.73 23.61
N PHE A 2 6.15 0.62 22.33
CA PHE A 2 5.31 1.17 21.26
C PHE A 2 4.18 0.18 21.02
N VAL A 3 2.98 0.53 21.45
CA VAL A 3 1.76 -0.22 21.17
C VAL A 3 1.12 0.38 19.94
N GLY A 4 0.82 -0.44 18.94
CA GLY A 4 0.22 0.02 17.69
C GLY A 4 -0.50 -1.10 16.94
N GLY A 5 -1.20 -0.71 15.89
CA GLY A 5 -2.07 -1.58 15.10
C GLY A 5 -2.69 -0.85 13.91
N PRO A 6 -3.68 -1.44 13.24
CA PRO A 6 -4.41 -0.75 12.19
C PRO A 6 -5.15 0.47 12.76
N PRO A 7 -5.15 1.61 12.05
CA PRO A 7 -6.05 2.72 12.36
C PRO A 7 -7.52 2.27 12.35
N GLY A 8 -8.33 2.67 13.32
CA GLY A 8 -9.77 2.35 13.36
C GLY A 8 -10.06 0.84 13.50
N ASP A 9 -11.10 0.33 12.82
CA ASP A 9 -11.49 -1.09 12.93
C ASP A 9 -10.65 -2.03 12.05
N GLY A 10 -9.77 -1.47 11.21
CA GLY A 10 -8.87 -2.18 10.32
C GLY A 10 -9.53 -2.82 9.08
N LYS A 11 -10.85 -2.69 8.91
CA LYS A 11 -11.60 -3.29 7.80
C LYS A 11 -11.59 -2.44 6.53
N GLN A 12 -11.18 -1.18 6.65
CA GLN A 12 -11.01 -0.28 5.52
C GLN A 12 -10.01 -0.85 4.51
N TRP A 13 -10.41 -0.78 3.24
CA TRP A 13 -9.58 -1.19 2.12
C TRP A 13 -8.50 -0.14 1.87
N LEU A 14 -7.27 -0.62 1.68
CA LEU A 14 -6.11 0.18 1.33
C LEU A 14 -5.64 -0.22 -0.07
N SER A 15 -5.68 0.73 -0.98
CA SER A 15 -4.93 0.64 -2.23
C SER A 15 -3.48 1.03 -1.96
N TRP A 16 -2.55 0.14 -2.27
CA TRP A 16 -1.12 0.30 -2.01
C TRP A 16 -0.33 0.02 -3.29
N ILE A 17 0.88 0.54 -3.39
CA ILE A 17 1.81 0.25 -4.49
C ILE A 17 3.23 0.29 -3.94
N HIS A 18 4.10 -0.61 -4.40
CA HIS A 18 5.52 -0.52 -4.08
C HIS A 18 6.14 0.67 -4.83
N ILE A 19 7.06 1.40 -4.18
CA ILE A 19 7.66 2.61 -4.76
C ILE A 19 8.34 2.36 -6.10
N ALA A 20 9.04 1.22 -6.24
CA ALA A 20 9.70 0.87 -7.50
C ALA A 20 8.69 0.66 -8.65
N ASP A 21 7.53 0.07 -8.35
CA ASP A 21 6.48 -0.16 -9.34
C ASP A 21 5.83 1.15 -9.76
N ALA A 22 5.59 2.06 -8.80
CA ALA A 22 5.07 3.39 -9.11
C ALA A 22 6.03 4.16 -10.04
N VAL A 23 7.33 4.15 -9.76
CA VAL A 23 8.34 4.79 -10.62
C VAL A 23 8.39 4.14 -12.00
N ALA A 24 8.38 2.81 -12.07
CA ALA A 24 8.40 2.08 -13.34
C ALA A 24 7.17 2.40 -14.19
N LEU A 25 5.98 2.47 -13.58
CA LEU A 25 4.74 2.83 -14.28
C LEU A 25 4.76 4.29 -14.76
N ILE A 26 5.25 5.23 -13.95
CA ILE A 26 5.40 6.63 -14.38
C ILE A 26 6.33 6.72 -15.60
N ARG A 27 7.47 6.02 -15.55
CA ARG A 27 8.40 5.97 -16.70
C ARG A 27 7.75 5.37 -17.93
N TYR A 28 7.05 4.25 -17.79
CA TYR A 28 6.34 3.60 -18.89
C TYR A 28 5.31 4.54 -19.53
N LEU A 29 4.55 5.29 -18.73
CA LEU A 29 3.57 6.26 -19.22
C LEU A 29 4.23 7.44 -19.96
N LEU A 30 5.41 7.89 -19.52
CA LEU A 30 6.18 8.92 -20.22
C LEU A 30 6.78 8.43 -21.54
N GLU A 31 7.17 7.14 -21.59
CA GLU A 31 7.83 6.51 -22.74
C GLU A 31 6.83 5.92 -23.76
N THR A 32 5.52 5.94 -23.47
CA THR A 32 4.46 5.39 -24.34
C THR A 32 3.51 6.48 -24.83
N PRO A 33 3.78 7.10 -26.00
CA PRO A 33 3.07 8.30 -26.46
C PRO A 33 1.57 8.11 -26.69
N ASP A 34 1.12 6.89 -26.99
CA ASP A 34 -0.28 6.59 -27.32
C ASP A 34 -1.18 6.46 -26.08
N LEU A 35 -0.60 6.46 -24.87
CA LEU A 35 -1.34 6.37 -23.63
C LEU A 35 -1.75 7.76 -23.13
N HIS A 36 -3.06 8.02 -23.18
CA HIS A 36 -3.63 9.31 -22.77
C HIS A 36 -4.73 9.13 -21.73
N GLY A 37 -4.83 10.10 -20.82
CA GLY A 37 -5.89 10.16 -19.81
C GLY A 37 -5.38 10.00 -18.38
N ARG A 38 -6.28 9.57 -17.48
CA ARG A 38 -6.00 9.40 -16.06
C ARG A 38 -5.64 7.95 -15.78
N PHE A 39 -4.52 7.73 -15.10
CA PHE A 39 -4.06 6.40 -14.70
C PHE A 39 -3.99 6.32 -13.17
N ASN A 40 -4.62 5.28 -12.61
CA ASN A 40 -4.44 4.93 -11.20
C ASN A 40 -3.28 3.95 -11.08
N LEU A 41 -2.26 4.31 -10.30
CA LEU A 41 -1.09 3.45 -10.08
C LEU A 41 -1.24 2.71 -8.75
N THR A 42 -1.68 1.47 -8.83
CA THR A 42 -1.98 0.65 -7.65
C THR A 42 -1.53 -0.79 -7.88
N SER A 43 -1.17 -1.49 -6.80
CA SER A 43 -1.01 -2.95 -6.81
C SER A 43 -2.34 -3.61 -7.22
N PRO A 44 -2.32 -4.73 -7.96
CA PRO A 44 -3.53 -5.42 -8.41
C PRO A 44 -4.40 -5.98 -7.28
N HIS A 45 -3.83 -6.18 -6.08
CA HIS A 45 -4.51 -6.78 -4.94
C HIS A 45 -4.57 -5.78 -3.78
N PRO A 46 -5.65 -4.98 -3.66
CA PRO A 46 -5.87 -4.16 -2.49
C PRO A 46 -6.06 -5.06 -1.27
N VAL A 47 -5.68 -4.56 -0.09
CA VAL A 47 -5.75 -5.32 1.17
C VAL A 47 -6.49 -4.51 2.22
N GLN A 48 -7.00 -5.18 3.25
CA GLN A 48 -7.52 -4.50 4.43
C GLN A 48 -6.37 -3.91 5.25
N MET A 49 -6.61 -2.79 5.92
CA MET A 49 -5.61 -2.14 6.75
C MET A 49 -5.04 -3.06 7.85
N ALA A 50 -5.88 -3.92 8.43
CA ALA A 50 -5.44 -4.93 9.41
C ALA A 50 -4.40 -5.91 8.82
N GLU A 51 -4.55 -6.29 7.55
CA GLU A 51 -3.56 -7.11 6.87
C GLU A 51 -2.28 -6.33 6.57
N PHE A 52 -2.41 -5.12 6.03
CA PHE A 52 -1.26 -4.27 5.70
C PHE A 52 -0.38 -4.01 6.93
N THR A 53 -0.99 -3.57 8.03
CA THR A 53 -0.28 -3.26 9.28
C THR A 53 0.32 -4.49 9.94
N ARG A 54 -0.34 -5.66 9.86
CA ARG A 54 0.22 -6.94 10.30
C ARG A 54 1.50 -7.29 9.53
N GLN A 55 1.50 -7.15 8.20
CA GLN A 55 2.69 -7.43 7.39
C GLN A 55 3.80 -6.41 7.65
N LEU A 56 3.44 -5.13 7.73
CA LEU A 56 4.38 -4.06 8.06
C LEU A 56 5.07 -4.31 9.41
N GLY A 57 4.30 -4.69 10.44
CA GLY A 57 4.84 -5.00 11.75
C GLY A 57 5.80 -6.20 11.75
N LYS A 58 5.52 -7.24 10.95
CA LYS A 58 6.43 -8.37 10.75
C LYS A 58 7.75 -7.93 10.11
N VAL A 59 7.69 -7.15 9.04
CA VAL A 59 8.88 -6.66 8.31
C VAL A 59 9.74 -5.76 9.20
N LEU A 60 9.09 -4.87 9.96
CA LEU A 60 9.78 -3.93 10.85
C LEU A 60 10.20 -4.52 12.20
N LYS A 61 9.89 -5.80 12.47
CA LYS A 61 10.08 -6.44 13.79
C LYS A 61 9.41 -5.66 14.93
N ARG A 62 8.24 -5.07 14.66
CA ARG A 62 7.42 -4.28 15.59
C ARG A 62 5.98 -4.77 15.51
N PRO A 63 5.53 -5.66 16.42
CA PRO A 63 4.22 -6.27 16.32
C PRO A 63 3.07 -5.25 16.29
N SER A 64 2.05 -5.54 15.47
CA SER A 64 0.86 -4.72 15.25
C SER A 64 -0.35 -5.45 15.85
N TRP A 65 -0.71 -5.13 17.10
CA TRP A 65 -1.67 -5.91 17.90
C TRP A 65 -2.91 -5.15 18.33
N LEU A 66 -2.81 -3.83 18.53
CA LEU A 66 -3.87 -3.03 19.11
C LEU A 66 -4.26 -1.93 18.13
N PRO A 67 -5.51 -1.92 17.63
CA PRO A 67 -5.97 -0.86 16.76
C PRO A 67 -5.77 0.51 17.41
N VAL A 68 -5.46 1.51 16.59
CA VAL A 68 -5.15 2.89 17.03
C VAL A 68 -6.11 3.90 16.43
#